data_AF-A0A397VXU7-F1
#
_entry.id   AF-A0A397VXU7-F1
#
_cell.length_a   1.000
_cell.length_b   1.000
_cell.length_c   1.000
_cell.angle_alpha   90.00
_cell.angle_beta   90.00
_cell.angle_gamma   90.00
#
_symmetry.space_group_name_H-M   'P 1'
#
loop_
_entity.id
_entity.type
_entity.pdbx_description
1 polymer ?
#
loop_
_entity_poly.entity_id
_entity_poly.type
_entity_poly.pdbx_seq_one_letter_code
_entity_poly.pdbx_strand_id
1 'polypeptide(L)'
;MVEMTTGKRSFNNYKFDIDLAVMVCNGLRPKLAHGTPDCYVELANQCMNSDPEKRPNISEIITKLNEWLNIIENKNEIICEIIAVLDKKRNVSVNEIVNKIEKQFLGDLVKIEGRVKKQFLESDKISKNLPMVTEKINNIYISKPYNVSEISMKLSKIYISKTAGDIEVPDDI
;
A
#
# COMPACT_ATOMS: atom_id res chain seq x y z
N MET A 1 5.91 -0.40 -6.65
CA MET A 1 4.45 -0.62 -6.51
C MET A 1 3.66 0.08 -7.62
N VAL A 2 3.75 1.41 -7.77
CA VAL A 2 3.01 2.12 -8.84
C VAL A 2 3.33 1.62 -10.26
N GLU A 3 4.60 1.44 -10.57
CA GLU A 3 5.03 0.99 -11.92
C GLU A 3 4.45 -0.38 -12.27
N MET A 4 4.35 -1.29 -11.30
CA MET A 4 3.74 -2.61 -11.47
C MET A 4 2.26 -2.50 -11.85
N THR A 5 1.52 -1.57 -11.25
CA THR A 5 0.07 -1.43 -11.49
C THR A 5 -0.24 -0.66 -12.77
N THR A 6 0.59 0.33 -13.12
CA THR A 6 0.35 1.23 -14.25
C THR A 6 1.04 0.80 -15.54
N GLY A 7 2.04 -0.08 -15.44
CA GLY A 7 2.95 -0.44 -16.52
C GLY A 7 3.80 0.74 -16.99
N LYS A 8 3.79 1.88 -16.30
CA LYS A 8 4.42 3.13 -16.70
C LYS A 8 5.41 3.60 -15.64
N ARG A 9 6.41 4.38 -16.07
CA ARG A 9 7.33 5.06 -15.16
C ARG A 9 6.56 5.93 -14.17
N SER A 10 7.02 5.94 -12.92
CA SER A 10 6.49 6.88 -11.92
C SER A 10 6.67 8.32 -12.39
N PHE A 11 5.64 9.15 -12.23
CA PHE A 11 5.61 10.53 -12.71
C PHE A 11 5.87 10.68 -14.22
N ASN A 12 5.44 9.72 -15.06
CA ASN A 12 5.64 9.76 -16.52
C ASN A 12 5.21 11.08 -17.21
N ASN A 13 4.24 11.79 -16.63
CA ASN A 13 3.72 13.05 -17.17
C ASN A 13 4.47 14.29 -16.66
N TYR A 14 5.52 14.10 -15.85
CA TYR A 14 6.33 15.17 -15.29
C TYR A 14 7.74 15.13 -15.86
N LYS A 15 8.32 16.32 -16.02
CA LYS A 15 9.75 16.45 -16.26
C LYS A 15 10.50 16.12 -14.96
N PHE A 16 11.54 15.30 -15.07
CA PHE A 16 12.40 14.95 -13.93
C PHE A 16 13.39 16.09 -13.67
N ASP A 17 12.91 17.14 -13.01
CA ASP A 17 13.69 18.31 -12.62
C ASP A 17 13.39 18.75 -11.17
N ILE A 18 13.95 19.91 -10.79
CA ILE A 18 13.84 20.45 -9.43
C ILE A 18 12.40 20.77 -9.06
N ASP A 19 11.56 21.17 -10.02
CA ASP A 19 10.17 21.50 -9.74
C ASP A 19 9.39 20.24 -9.34
N LEU A 20 9.65 19.10 -10.00
CA LEU A 20 9.10 17.81 -9.56
C LEU A 20 9.56 17.44 -8.14
N ALA A 21 10.84 17.65 -7.82
CA ALA A 21 11.35 17.38 -6.47
C ALA A 21 10.62 18.23 -5.41
N VAL A 22 10.41 19.51 -5.68
CA VAL A 22 9.65 20.43 -4.80
C VAL A 22 8.19 19.97 -4.66
N MET A 23 7.53 19.56 -5.75
CA MET A 23 6.16 19.05 -5.68
C MET A 23 6.08 17.78 -4.81
N VAL A 24 7.06 16.87 -4.92
CA VAL A 24 7.12 15.65 -4.09
C VAL A 24 7.34 15.99 -2.62
N CYS A 25 8.22 16.94 -2.30
CA CYS A 25 8.38 17.46 -0.93
C CYS A 25 7.07 18.04 -0.39
N ASN A 26 6.27 18.69 -1.25
CA ASN A 26 4.95 19.24 -0.92
C ASN A 26 3.81 18.20 -0.91
N GLY A 27 4.13 16.90 -0.98
CA GLY A 27 3.13 15.83 -0.84
C GLY A 27 2.57 15.29 -2.15
N LEU A 28 3.07 15.72 -3.32
CA LEU A 28 2.73 15.05 -4.58
C LEU A 28 3.14 13.58 -4.52
N ARG A 29 2.20 12.67 -4.79
CA ARG A 29 2.43 11.22 -4.86
C ARG A 29 1.94 10.65 -6.18
N PRO A 30 2.60 9.61 -6.69
CA PRO A 30 2.17 8.95 -7.92
C PRO A 30 0.84 8.22 -7.69
N LYS A 31 -0.02 8.21 -8.72
CA LYS A 31 -1.34 7.54 -8.66
C LYS A 31 -1.22 6.07 -9.09
N LEU A 32 -1.92 5.18 -8.40
CA LEU A 32 -2.05 3.78 -8.82
C LEU A 32 -3.07 3.65 -9.96
N ALA A 33 -3.01 2.53 -10.69
CA ALA A 33 -3.94 2.27 -11.78
C ALA A 33 -5.35 1.96 -11.27
N HIS A 34 -6.37 2.26 -12.08
CA HIS A 34 -7.73 1.83 -11.81
C HIS A 34 -7.81 0.30 -11.76
N GLY A 35 -8.57 -0.23 -10.79
CA GLY A 35 -8.71 -1.67 -10.59
C GLY A 35 -7.58 -2.30 -9.76
N THR A 36 -6.62 -1.52 -9.26
CA THR A 36 -5.64 -2.00 -8.27
C THR A 36 -6.39 -2.42 -7.00
N PRO A 37 -6.07 -3.59 -6.39
CA PRO A 37 -6.71 -4.04 -5.15
C PRO A 37 -6.56 -3.05 -4.01
N ASP A 38 -7.60 -2.89 -3.19
CA ASP A 38 -7.66 -1.89 -2.12
C ASP A 38 -6.51 -2.07 -1.12
N CYS A 39 -6.23 -3.31 -0.72
CA CYS A 39 -5.15 -3.64 0.21
C CYS A 39 -3.76 -3.26 -0.35
N TYR A 40 -3.58 -3.37 -1.67
CA TYR A 40 -2.35 -2.96 -2.34
C TYR A 40 -2.24 -1.43 -2.42
N VAL A 41 -3.35 -0.74 -2.69
CA VAL A 41 -3.41 0.74 -2.65
C VAL A 41 -3.04 1.26 -1.26
N GLU A 42 -3.59 0.64 -0.21
CA GLU A 42 -3.29 1.01 1.17
C GLU A 42 -1.80 0.82 1.49
N LEU A 43 -1.22 -0.34 1.17
CA LEU A 43 0.20 -0.60 1.38
C LEU A 43 1.09 0.38 0.60
N ALA A 44 0.75 0.66 -0.67
CA ALA A 44 1.49 1.61 -1.48
C ALA A 44 1.45 3.03 -0.88
N ASN A 45 0.29 3.47 -0.39
CA ASN A 45 0.15 4.76 0.28
C ASN A 45 0.95 4.83 1.58
N GLN A 46 0.97 3.75 2.38
CA GLN A 46 1.81 3.65 3.58
C GLN A 46 3.30 3.77 3.23
N CYS A 47 3.77 3.07 2.19
CA CYS A 47 5.15 3.16 1.71
C CYS A 47 5.54 4.59 1.24
N MET A 48 4.54 5.35 0.77
CA MET A 48 4.70 6.71 0.25
C MET A 48 4.36 7.79 1.27
N ASN A 49 4.23 7.46 2.56
CA ASN A 49 3.86 8.43 3.58
C ASN A 49 4.90 9.57 3.67
N SER A 50 4.42 10.80 3.82
CA SER A 50 5.28 11.97 4.03
C SER A 50 6.07 11.87 5.33
N ASP A 51 5.47 11.27 6.36
CA ASP A 51 6.10 10.96 7.63
C ASP A 51 6.89 9.65 7.50
N PRO A 52 8.23 9.68 7.60
CA PRO A 52 9.06 8.47 7.50
C PRO A 52 8.73 7.41 8.55
N GLU A 53 8.32 7.80 9.75
CA GLU A 53 8.02 6.88 10.85
C GLU A 53 6.71 6.10 10.61
N LYS A 54 5.85 6.60 9.73
CA LYS A 54 4.61 5.91 9.31
C LYS A 54 4.82 4.97 8.12
N ARG A 55 6.04 4.89 7.59
CA ARG A 55 6.35 3.96 6.50
C ARG A 55 6.60 2.57 7.08
N PRO A 56 6.06 1.52 6.46
CA PRO A 56 6.30 0.17 6.90
C PRO A 56 7.77 -0.19 6.64
N ASN A 57 8.33 -0.98 7.53
CA ASN A 57 9.64 -1.58 7.30
C ASN A 57 9.55 -2.73 6.29
N ILE A 58 10.69 -3.20 5.81
CA ILE A 58 10.74 -4.24 4.78
C ILE A 58 10.12 -5.58 5.25
N SER A 59 10.24 -5.90 6.54
CA SER A 59 9.65 -7.12 7.12
C SER A 59 8.13 -7.07 7.05
N GLU A 60 7.51 -5.94 7.43
CA GLU A 60 6.06 -5.75 7.36
C GLU A 60 5.54 -5.84 5.92
N ILE A 61 6.27 -5.27 4.96
CA ILE A 61 5.92 -5.36 3.53
C ILE A 61 5.96 -6.82 3.07
N ILE A 62 7.04 -7.56 3.38
CA ILE A 62 7.20 -8.96 2.98
C ILE A 62 6.10 -9.82 3.60
N THR A 63 5.80 -9.63 4.88
CA THR A 63 4.73 -10.35 5.57
C THR A 63 3.39 -10.15 4.88
N LYS A 64 2.98 -8.90 4.60
CA LYS A 64 1.72 -8.61 3.88
C LYS A 64 1.67 -9.24 2.50
N LEU A 65 2.76 -9.17 1.73
CA LEU A 65 2.83 -9.75 0.39
C LEU A 65 2.71 -11.27 0.44
N ASN A 66 3.39 -11.93 1.39
CA ASN A 66 3.30 -13.38 1.58
C ASN A 66 1.90 -13.82 2.02
N GLU A 67 1.25 -13.07 2.91
CA GLU A 67 -0.15 -13.32 3.30
C GLU A 67 -1.08 -13.28 2.09
N TRP A 68 -0.96 -12.25 1.24
CA TRP A 68 -1.79 -12.15 0.04
C TRP A 68 -1.51 -13.26 -0.97
N LEU A 69 -0.24 -13.61 -1.19
CA LEU A 69 0.14 -14.74 -2.04
C LEU A 69 -0.47 -16.04 -1.51
N ASN A 70 -0.37 -16.28 -0.20
CA ASN A 70 -0.96 -17.44 0.45
C ASN A 70 -2.49 -17.48 0.28
N ILE A 71 -3.19 -16.36 0.40
CA ILE A 71 -4.64 -16.26 0.15
C ILE A 71 -4.99 -16.59 -1.31
N ILE A 72 -4.18 -16.11 -2.25
CA ILE A 72 -4.39 -16.33 -3.69
C ILE A 72 -4.13 -17.81 -4.03
N GLU A 73 -3.04 -18.38 -3.52
CA GLU A 73 -2.57 -19.74 -3.79
C GLU A 73 -3.39 -20.81 -3.05
N ASN A 74 -3.79 -20.59 -1.78
CA ASN A 74 -4.62 -21.53 -1.03
C ASN A 74 -6.01 -21.59 -1.63
N LYS A 75 -6.24 -22.64 -2.42
CA LYS A 75 -7.48 -22.79 -3.17
C LYS A 75 -8.60 -23.46 -2.38
N ASN A 76 -8.35 -24.26 -1.33
CA ASN A 76 -9.39 -24.87 -0.46
C ASN A 76 -8.87 -25.78 0.70
N GLU A 77 -7.56 -25.89 0.98
CA GLU A 77 -7.06 -27.03 1.81
C GLU A 77 -7.36 -26.91 3.32
N ILE A 78 -7.28 -25.71 3.90
CA ILE A 78 -7.42 -25.52 5.36
C ILE A 78 -8.85 -25.75 5.84
N ILE A 79 -9.86 -25.34 5.06
CA ILE A 79 -11.27 -25.51 5.45
C ILE A 79 -11.66 -27.00 5.45
N CYS A 80 -11.16 -27.78 4.49
CA CYS A 80 -11.39 -29.22 4.43
C CYS A 80 -10.69 -29.98 5.58
N GLU A 81 -9.47 -29.60 5.95
CA GLU A 81 -8.76 -30.20 7.08
C GLU A 81 -9.37 -29.83 8.43
N ILE A 82 -9.78 -28.57 8.63
CA ILE A 82 -10.43 -28.11 9.86
C ILE A 82 -11.80 -28.76 10.03
N ILE A 83 -12.63 -28.86 8.98
CA ILE A 83 -13.94 -29.55 9.05
C ILE A 83 -13.76 -31.03 9.40
N ALA A 84 -12.78 -31.71 8.81
CA ALA A 84 -12.51 -33.13 9.08
C ALA A 84 -12.01 -33.40 10.52
N VAL A 85 -11.33 -32.43 11.14
CA VAL A 85 -10.88 -32.50 12.54
C VAL A 85 -12.03 -32.17 13.51
N LEU A 86 -12.89 -31.21 13.16
CA LEU A 86 -14.02 -30.77 13.99
C LEU A 86 -15.14 -31.82 14.06
N ASP A 87 -15.39 -32.59 12.99
CA ASP A 87 -16.39 -33.68 12.99
C ASP A 87 -16.01 -34.86 13.91
N LYS A 88 -14.73 -34.99 14.29
CA LYS A 88 -14.25 -36.10 15.14
C LYS A 88 -14.37 -35.87 16.66
N LYS A 89 -14.69 -34.66 17.14
CA LYS A 89 -14.59 -34.31 18.58
C LYS A 89 -15.91 -33.79 19.16
N ARG A 90 -16.90 -34.68 19.33
CA ARG A 90 -18.14 -34.38 20.07
C ARG A 90 -17.95 -34.52 21.59
N ASN A 91 -18.12 -33.42 22.32
CA ASN A 91 -19.00 -33.26 23.50
C ASN A 91 -18.91 -31.82 24.03
N VAL A 92 -20.05 -31.22 24.35
CA VAL A 92 -20.19 -29.75 24.46
C VAL A 92 -20.22 -29.29 25.93
N SER A 93 -19.20 -28.52 26.31
CA SER A 93 -18.98 -27.77 27.57
C SER A 93 -17.78 -26.85 27.30
N VAL A 94 -17.87 -25.53 27.51
CA VAL A 94 -16.93 -24.45 27.06
C VAL A 94 -16.76 -24.34 25.54
N ASN A 95 -16.68 -25.49 24.85
CA ASN A 95 -16.66 -25.65 23.41
C ASN A 95 -17.82 -24.96 22.69
N GLU A 96 -19.01 -24.78 23.29
CA GLU A 96 -20.13 -24.13 22.59
C GLU A 96 -19.92 -22.62 22.42
N ILE A 97 -19.32 -21.97 23.42
CA ILE A 97 -18.98 -20.55 23.39
C ILE A 97 -17.76 -20.34 22.48
N VAL A 98 -16.73 -21.17 22.64
CA VAL A 98 -15.54 -21.16 21.77
C VAL A 98 -15.96 -21.37 20.31
N ASN A 99 -16.82 -22.34 20.01
CA ASN A 99 -17.32 -22.58 18.65
C ASN A 99 -18.13 -21.42 18.07
N LYS A 100 -18.90 -20.69 18.90
CA LYS A 100 -19.61 -19.48 18.44
C LYS A 100 -18.64 -18.35 18.11
N ILE A 101 -17.65 -18.12 18.97
CA ILE A 101 -16.60 -17.10 18.76
C ILE A 101 -15.75 -17.48 17.55
N GLU A 102 -15.27 -18.71 17.47
CA GLU A 102 -14.51 -19.22 16.33
C GLU A 102 -15.32 -19.12 15.05
N LYS A 103 -16.59 -19.54 14.99
CA LYS A 103 -17.40 -19.38 13.77
C LYS A 103 -17.59 -17.93 13.35
N GLN A 104 -17.76 -17.01 14.29
CA GLN A 104 -17.97 -15.60 13.98
C GLN A 104 -16.69 -14.93 13.48
N PHE A 105 -15.58 -15.08 14.21
CA PHE A 105 -14.28 -14.52 13.82
C PHE A 105 -13.70 -15.21 12.57
N LEU A 106 -13.83 -16.53 12.47
CA LEU A 106 -13.41 -17.27 11.27
C LEU A 106 -14.28 -16.89 10.07
N GLY A 107 -15.57 -16.63 10.27
CA GLY A 107 -16.46 -16.15 9.21
C GLY A 107 -15.99 -14.81 8.63
N ASP A 108 -15.61 -13.87 9.49
CA ASP A 108 -15.07 -12.57 9.06
C ASP A 108 -13.70 -12.69 8.38
N LEU A 109 -12.81 -13.53 8.93
CA LEU A 109 -11.51 -13.81 8.32
C LEU A 109 -11.65 -14.44 6.93
N VAL A 110 -12.46 -15.49 6.79
CA VAL A 110 -12.73 -16.16 5.50
C VAL A 110 -13.37 -15.18 4.50
N LYS A 111 -14.24 -14.27 4.97
CA LYS A 111 -14.82 -13.23 4.13
C LYS A 111 -13.79 -12.20 3.68
N ILE A 112 -12.86 -11.81 4.55
CA ILE A 112 -11.74 -10.91 4.22
C ILE A 112 -10.83 -11.58 3.19
N GLU A 113 -10.41 -12.83 3.42
CA GLU A 113 -9.59 -13.59 2.48
C GLU A 113 -10.29 -13.72 1.11
N GLY A 114 -11.59 -14.05 1.11
CA GLY A 114 -12.40 -14.11 -0.09
C GLY A 114 -12.48 -12.77 -0.84
N ARG A 115 -12.60 -11.65 -0.11
CA ARG A 115 -12.57 -10.30 -0.69
C ARG A 115 -11.21 -9.99 -1.32
N VAL A 116 -10.12 -10.24 -0.59
CA VAL A 116 -8.75 -10.00 -1.07
C VAL A 116 -8.51 -10.80 -2.35
N LYS A 117 -8.78 -12.10 -2.33
CA LYS A 117 -8.64 -12.99 -3.49
C LYS A 117 -9.43 -12.49 -4.70
N LYS A 118 -10.69 -12.10 -4.49
CA LYS A 118 -11.56 -11.56 -5.54
C LYS A 118 -10.96 -10.30 -6.18
N GLN A 119 -10.50 -9.35 -5.37
CA GLN A 119 -9.92 -8.09 -5.89
C GLN A 119 -8.68 -8.34 -6.74
N PHE A 120 -7.78 -9.22 -6.30
CA PHE A 120 -6.58 -9.58 -7.08
C PHE A 120 -6.95 -10.26 -8.41
N LEU A 121 -7.93 -11.17 -8.41
CA LEU A 121 -8.41 -11.82 -9.65
C LEU A 121 -9.08 -10.83 -10.62
N GLU A 122 -9.81 -9.84 -10.11
CA GLU A 122 -10.41 -8.77 -10.92
C GLU A 122 -9.33 -7.86 -11.51
N SER A 123 -8.35 -7.47 -10.69
CA SER A 123 -7.19 -6.69 -11.15
C SER A 123 -6.39 -7.41 -12.24
N ASP A 124 -6.19 -8.73 -12.14
CA ASP A 124 -5.49 -9.53 -13.15
C ASP A 124 -6.23 -9.58 -14.50
N LYS A 125 -7.57 -9.57 -14.48
CA LYS A 125 -8.36 -9.47 -15.71
C LYS A 125 -8.20 -8.11 -16.38
N ILE A 126 -8.09 -7.04 -15.59
CA ILE A 126 -7.89 -5.67 -16.10
C ILE A 126 -6.48 -5.51 -16.65
N SER A 127 -5.46 -5.99 -15.94
CA SER A 127 -4.04 -5.87 -16.32
C SER A 127 -3.74 -6.48 -17.69
N LYS A 128 -4.38 -7.61 -18.04
CA LYS A 128 -4.23 -8.26 -19.36
C LYS A 128 -4.61 -7.37 -20.55
N ASN A 129 -5.44 -6.34 -20.33
CA ASN A 129 -5.88 -5.43 -21.39
C ASN A 129 -5.09 -4.11 -21.41
N LEU A 130 -4.16 -3.89 -20.47
CA LEU A 130 -3.36 -2.67 -20.41
C LEU A 130 -2.15 -2.78 -21.36
N PRO A 131 -1.83 -1.72 -22.13
CA PRO A 131 -0.66 -1.72 -23.00
C PRO A 131 0.62 -1.80 -22.17
N MET A 132 1.40 -2.86 -22.37
CA MET A 132 2.72 -3.01 -21.75
C MET A 132 3.70 -2.03 -22.39
N VAL A 133 4.40 -1.23 -21.59
CA VAL A 133 5.40 -0.29 -22.11
C VAL A 133 6.58 -1.07 -22.69
N THR A 134 6.80 -0.93 -24.00
CA THR A 134 7.90 -1.56 -24.75
C THR A 134 9.07 -0.61 -25.03
N GLU A 135 9.11 0.58 -24.41
CA GLU A 135 10.17 1.56 -24.66
C GLU A 135 11.56 1.05 -24.23
N LYS A 136 12.58 1.33 -25.04
CA LYS A 136 13.98 0.96 -24.79
C LYS A 136 14.47 1.57 -23.47
N ILE A 137 14.85 0.71 -22.52
CA ILE A 137 15.15 1.03 -21.11
C ILE A 137 16.52 1.72 -20.92
N ASN A 138 17.21 2.13 -21.98
CA ASN A 138 18.65 2.43 -21.88
C ASN A 138 19.00 3.66 -21.04
N ASN A 139 18.07 4.58 -20.77
CA ASN A 139 18.35 5.85 -20.06
C ASN A 139 17.37 6.19 -18.90
N ILE A 140 16.51 5.24 -18.47
CA ILE A 140 15.37 5.57 -17.60
C ILE A 140 15.76 5.75 -16.12
N TYR A 141 16.74 4.96 -15.63
CA TYR A 141 17.06 4.86 -14.20
C TYR A 141 18.35 5.57 -13.76
N ILE A 142 19.04 6.28 -14.67
CA ILE A 142 20.22 7.05 -14.28
C ILE A 142 19.73 8.40 -13.75
N SER A 143 19.50 8.48 -12.44
CA SER A 143 19.23 9.74 -11.76
C SER A 143 20.41 10.69 -11.97
N LYS A 144 20.15 11.84 -12.61
CA LYS A 144 21.10 12.95 -12.57
C LYS A 144 21.18 13.44 -11.11
N PRO A 145 22.38 13.75 -10.59
CA PRO A 145 22.51 14.30 -9.25
C PRO A 145 21.72 15.61 -9.14
N TYR A 146 20.92 15.75 -8.09
CA TYR A 146 20.14 16.95 -7.82
C TYR A 146 20.89 17.88 -6.86
N ASN A 147 20.78 19.19 -7.09
CA ASN A 147 21.35 20.19 -6.19
C ASN A 147 20.41 20.41 -4.98
N VAL A 148 20.77 19.82 -3.84
CA VAL A 148 20.00 19.93 -2.59
C VAL A 148 19.87 21.37 -2.10
N SER A 149 20.90 22.21 -2.32
CA SER A 149 20.88 23.62 -1.93
C SER A 149 19.81 24.40 -2.71
N GLU A 150 19.69 24.13 -4.02
CA GLU A 150 18.69 24.78 -4.86
C GLU A 150 17.26 24.35 -4.50
N ILE A 151 17.06 23.06 -4.20
CA ILE A 151 15.77 22.53 -3.70
C ILE A 151 15.41 23.21 -2.38
N SER A 152 16.33 23.26 -1.42
CA SER A 152 16.11 23.89 -0.12
C SER A 152 15.75 25.38 -0.25
N MET A 153 16.46 26.10 -1.12
CA MET A 153 16.17 27.53 -1.40
C MET A 153 14.78 27.73 -2.03
N LYS A 154 14.33 26.84 -2.92
CA LYS A 154 12.97 26.92 -3.48
C LYS A 154 11.91 26.60 -2.43
N LEU A 155 12.14 25.61 -1.57
CA LEU A 155 11.22 25.27 -0.49
C LEU A 155 11.11 26.42 0.52
N SER A 156 12.22 27.03 0.94
CA SER A 156 12.20 28.13 1.90
C SER A 156 11.36 29.30 1.38
N LYS A 157 11.46 29.67 0.10
CA LYS A 157 10.62 30.70 -0.52
C LYS A 157 9.12 30.39 -0.47
N ILE A 158 8.72 29.12 -0.51
CA ILE A 158 7.31 28.70 -0.41
C ILE A 158 6.83 28.85 1.03
N TYR A 159 7.62 28.37 2.01
CA TYR A 159 7.22 28.37 3.42
C TYR A 159 7.32 29.75 4.11
N ILE A 160 8.09 30.69 3.55
CA ILE A 160 8.15 32.10 4.03
C ILE A 160 6.82 32.86 3.79
N SER A 161 5.90 32.34 2.97
CA SER A 161 4.59 32.99 2.73
C SER A 161 3.53 32.74 3.81
N LYS A 162 3.80 31.87 4.81
CA LYS A 162 3.07 31.89 6.07
C LYS A 162 3.93 32.63 7.08
N THR A 163 3.83 33.97 7.09
CA THR A 163 4.26 34.73 8.25
C THR A 163 3.57 34.14 9.48
N ALA A 164 4.38 33.71 10.45
CA ALA A 164 3.90 33.43 11.80
C ALA A 164 3.15 34.68 12.27
N GLY A 165 1.82 34.61 12.29
CA GLY A 165 1.06 35.49 13.16
C GLY A 165 1.45 35.11 14.57
N ASP A 166 1.87 36.11 15.33
CA ASP A 166 2.40 36.01 16.67
C ASP A 166 1.60 35.01 17.52
N ILE A 167 2.21 33.86 17.83
CA ILE A 167 1.75 33.02 18.93
C ILE A 167 2.29 33.73 20.16
N GLU A 168 1.48 34.61 20.75
CA GLU A 168 1.67 35.02 22.13
C GLU A 168 1.66 33.76 22.97
N VAL A 169 2.81 33.44 23.55
CA VAL A 169 2.92 32.44 24.61
C VAL A 169 2.30 33.10 25.85
N PRO A 170 1.18 32.59 26.40
CA PRO A 170 0.68 33.11 27.66
C PRO A 170 1.71 32.82 28.74
N ASP A 171 2.20 33.88 29.39
CA ASP A 171 2.93 33.76 30.65
C ASP A 171 1.95 33.28 31.73
N ASP A 172 1.94 31.98 32.02
CA ASP A 172 1.23 31.42 33.17
C ASP A 172 2.21 30.73 34.12
N ILE A 173 2.54 31.50 35.18
CA ILE A 173 2.57 31.18 36.64
C ILE A 173 2.82 29.73 37.05
#